data_AF-A0A7I8JZ56-F1
#
_entry.id   AF-A0A7I8JZ56-F1
#
_cell.length_a   1.000
_cell.length_b   1.000
_cell.length_c   1.000
_cell.angle_alpha   90.00
_cell.angle_beta   90.00
_cell.angle_gamma   90.00
#
_symmetry.space_group_name_H-M   'P 1'
#
loop_
_entity.id
_entity.type
_entity.pdbx_description
1 polymer ?
#
loop_
_entity_poly.entity_id
_entity_poly.type
_entity_poly.pdbx_seq_one_letter_code
_entity_poly.pdbx_strand_id
1 'polypeptide(L)'
;MASSSGAVVDPAGEPIPTSAVLMASWKHIGAACRTENAAFINCKKKDPNPEKCLDRGREVTSCVLSLLKNLHQSCTKEMDAYAGCMYYNTNEFEMCRKEQEEFEKACPWSL
;
A
#
# COMPACT_ATOMS: atom_id res chain seq x y z
N MET A 1 1.89 6.98 26.31
CA MET A 1 2.39 5.90 25.43
C MET A 1 1.68 6.08 24.11
N ALA A 2 2.37 6.59 23.08
CA ALA A 2 1.77 6.75 21.76
C ALA A 2 1.64 5.35 21.15
N SER A 3 0.41 4.85 21.01
CA SER A 3 0.18 3.58 20.34
C SER A 3 0.67 3.70 18.90
N SER A 4 1.59 2.82 18.50
CA SER A 4 2.15 2.68 17.14
C SER A 4 1.14 2.18 16.10
N SER A 5 -0.15 2.25 16.40
CA SER A 5 -1.28 1.75 15.65
C SER A 5 -1.59 2.69 14.48
N GLY A 6 -0.81 2.55 13.40
CA GLY A 6 -0.95 3.33 12.16
C GLY A 6 0.35 3.73 11.48
N ALA A 7 1.51 3.39 12.05
CA ALA A 7 2.80 3.75 11.46
C ALA A 7 2.97 3.10 10.07
N VAL A 8 3.15 3.94 9.05
CA VAL A 8 3.36 3.52 7.66
C VAL A 8 4.80 3.07 7.41
N VAL A 9 5.76 3.61 8.19
CA VAL A 9 7.19 3.26 8.14
C VAL A 9 7.72 2.87 9.51
N ASP A 10 8.83 2.13 9.52
CA ASP A 10 9.59 1.79 10.72
C ASP A 10 10.52 2.96 11.17
N PRO A 11 11.23 2.84 12.30
CA PRO A 11 12.15 3.89 12.76
C PRO A 11 13.31 4.20 11.80
N ALA A 12 13.63 3.30 10.86
CA ALA A 12 14.62 3.52 9.81
C ALA A 12 14.01 4.17 8.54
N GLY A 13 12.68 4.41 8.52
CA GLY A 13 11.97 4.96 7.39
C GLY A 13 11.66 3.93 6.30
N GLU A 14 11.75 2.64 6.60
CA GLU A 14 11.37 1.57 5.68
C GLU A 14 9.87 1.27 5.80
N PRO A 15 9.16 1.07 4.67
CA PRO A 15 7.72 0.88 4.66
C PRO A 15 7.30 -0.44 5.33
N ILE A 16 6.27 -0.37 6.19
CA ILE A 16 5.67 -1.54 6.83
C ILE A 16 4.34 -1.84 6.11
N PRO A 17 4.25 -2.90 5.28
CA PRO A 17 3.05 -3.22 4.51
C PRO A 17 1.99 -3.93 5.39
N THR A 18 1.52 -3.27 6.45
CA THR A 18 0.39 -3.76 7.24
C THR A 18 -0.90 -3.77 6.39
N SER A 19 -1.93 -4.49 6.83
CA SER A 19 -3.22 -4.53 6.13
C SER A 19 -3.81 -3.13 5.93
N ALA A 20 -3.74 -2.26 6.94
CA ALA A 20 -4.22 -0.88 6.88
C ALA A 20 -3.45 -0.02 5.88
N VAL A 21 -2.12 -0.14 5.85
CA VAL A 21 -1.27 0.60 4.90
C VAL A 21 -1.53 0.14 3.45
N LEU A 22 -1.65 -1.17 3.22
CA LEU A 22 -1.96 -1.73 1.91
C LEU A 22 -3.38 -1.34 1.45
N MET A 23 -4.35 -1.32 2.36
CA MET A 23 -5.72 -0.89 2.03
C MET A 23 -5.84 0.62 1.85
N ALA A 24 -5.09 1.45 2.57
CA ALA A 24 -5.05 2.89 2.30
C ALA A 24 -4.45 3.21 0.92
N SER A 25 -3.47 2.42 0.47
CA SER A 25 -2.71 2.65 -0.77
C SER A 25 -3.19 1.86 -2.00
N TRP A 26 -4.29 1.11 -1.89
CA TRP A 26 -4.71 0.15 -2.93
C TRP A 26 -4.87 0.77 -4.33
N LYS A 27 -5.41 1.99 -4.43
CA LYS A 27 -5.57 2.70 -5.71
C LYS A 27 -4.21 3.00 -6.35
N HIS A 28 -3.25 3.48 -5.56
CA HIS A 28 -1.89 3.74 -6.02
C HIS A 28 -1.19 2.45 -6.45
N ILE A 29 -1.30 1.37 -5.67
CA ILE A 29 -0.72 0.07 -6.01
C ILE A 29 -1.29 -0.45 -7.33
N GLY A 30 -2.61 -0.34 -7.52
CA GLY A 30 -3.28 -0.78 -8.74
C GLY A 30 -2.93 0.04 -9.98
N ALA A 31 -2.54 1.30 -9.81
CA ALA A 31 -2.08 2.16 -10.88
C ALA A 31 -0.58 1.93 -11.19
N ALA A 32 0.28 2.12 -10.18
CA ALA A 32 1.73 2.15 -10.35
C ALA A 32 2.35 0.76 -10.53
N CYS A 33 1.85 -0.27 -9.82
CA CYS A 33 2.39 -1.63 -9.86
C CYS A 33 1.53 -2.58 -10.70
N ARG A 34 0.78 -2.05 -11.67
CA ARG A 34 -0.17 -2.83 -12.49
C ARG A 34 0.53 -3.94 -13.26
N THR A 35 1.68 -3.64 -13.86
CA THR A 35 2.42 -4.55 -14.75
C THR A 35 2.95 -5.76 -13.98
N GLU A 36 3.61 -5.51 -12.85
CA GLU A 36 4.18 -6.51 -11.96
C GLU A 36 3.06 -7.40 -11.40
N ASN A 37 1.97 -6.79 -10.92
CA ASN A 37 0.80 -7.51 -10.40
C ASN A 37 0.18 -8.44 -11.46
N ALA A 38 -0.01 -7.93 -12.69
CA ALA A 38 -0.54 -8.71 -13.79
C ALA A 38 0.39 -9.88 -14.17
N ALA A 39 1.70 -9.65 -14.21
CA ALA A 39 2.69 -10.68 -14.50
C ALA A 39 2.67 -11.80 -13.44
N PHE A 40 2.60 -11.44 -12.15
CA PHE A 40 2.51 -12.41 -11.05
C PHE A 40 1.22 -13.23 -11.10
N ILE A 41 0.06 -12.57 -11.27
CA ILE A 41 -1.25 -13.25 -11.38
C ILE A 41 -1.27 -14.18 -12.60
N ASN A 42 -0.76 -13.74 -13.75
CA ASN A 42 -0.70 -14.56 -14.96
C ASN A 42 0.24 -15.77 -14.81
N CYS A 43 1.33 -15.63 -14.06
CA CYS A 43 2.20 -16.74 -13.71
C CYS A 43 1.44 -17.78 -12.84
N LYS A 44 0.77 -17.33 -11.78
CA LYS A 44 -0.02 -18.20 -10.88
C LYS A 44 -1.20 -18.89 -11.55
N LYS A 45 -1.82 -18.26 -12.55
CA LYS A 45 -2.88 -18.87 -13.37
C LYS A 45 -2.38 -20.03 -14.23
N LYS A 46 -1.11 -20.00 -14.66
CA LYS A 46 -0.50 -21.05 -15.48
C LYS A 46 -0.01 -22.22 -14.63
N ASP A 47 0.52 -21.92 -13.44
CA ASP A 47 1.06 -22.93 -12.53
C ASP A 47 0.80 -22.55 -11.05
N PRO A 48 0.06 -23.37 -10.29
CA PRO A 48 -0.23 -23.11 -8.89
C PRO A 48 0.98 -23.33 -7.97
N ASN A 49 2.09 -23.92 -8.44
CA ASN A 49 3.30 -24.08 -7.63
C ASN A 49 3.84 -22.70 -7.19
N PRO A 50 4.01 -22.45 -5.88
CA PRO A 50 4.50 -21.15 -5.38
C PRO A 50 5.92 -20.81 -5.86
N GLU A 51 6.79 -21.79 -6.08
CA GLU A 51 8.20 -21.55 -6.42
C GLU A 51 8.38 -21.00 -7.84
N LYS A 52 7.48 -21.35 -8.76
CA LYS A 52 7.59 -20.97 -10.19
C LYS A 52 7.45 -19.47 -10.44
N CYS A 53 6.85 -18.75 -9.51
CA CYS A 53 6.54 -17.33 -9.64
C CYS A 53 7.29 -16.45 -8.64
N LEU A 54 8.30 -16.98 -7.92
CA LEU A 54 9.03 -16.23 -6.88
C LEU A 54 9.66 -14.94 -7.40
N ASP A 55 10.27 -14.96 -8.59
CA ASP A 55 10.89 -13.76 -9.16
C ASP A 55 9.85 -12.66 -9.43
N ARG A 56 8.68 -13.03 -9.96
CA ARG A 56 7.57 -12.09 -10.19
C ARG A 56 6.97 -11.60 -8.88
N GLY A 57 6.95 -12.46 -7.85
CA GLY A 57 6.57 -12.07 -6.49
C GLY A 57 7.52 -11.02 -5.91
N ARG A 58 8.83 -11.20 -6.10
CA ARG A 58 9.85 -10.21 -5.69
C ARG A 58 9.69 -8.89 -6.43
N GLU A 59 9.40 -8.91 -7.73
CA GLU A 59 9.11 -7.71 -8.53
C GLU A 59 7.90 -6.95 -7.98
N VAL A 60 6.78 -7.65 -7.69
CA VAL A 60 5.61 -7.05 -7.04
C VAL A 60 5.96 -6.43 -5.69
N THR A 61 6.63 -7.17 -4.82
CA THR A 61 7.01 -6.67 -3.49
C THR A 61 7.93 -5.46 -3.58
N SER A 62 8.92 -5.48 -4.47
CA SER A 62 9.85 -4.36 -4.69
C SER A 62 9.10 -3.11 -5.17
N CYS A 63 8.19 -3.25 -6.14
CA CYS A 63 7.36 -2.14 -6.61
C CYS A 63 6.51 -1.54 -5.48
N VAL A 64 5.80 -2.39 -4.73
CA VAL A 64 4.90 -1.94 -3.67
C VAL A 64 5.67 -1.26 -2.53
N LEU A 65 6.78 -1.83 -2.05
CA LEU A 65 7.56 -1.20 -0.99
C LEU A 65 8.13 0.15 -1.44
N SER A 66 8.68 0.22 -2.67
CA SER A 66 9.18 1.49 -3.22
C SER A 66 8.06 2.55 -3.31
N LEU A 67 6.87 2.15 -3.75
CA LEU A 67 5.69 3.03 -3.80
C LEU A 67 5.28 3.52 -2.41
N LEU A 68 5.17 2.63 -1.42
CA LEU A 68 4.78 2.99 -0.06
C LEU A 68 5.77 3.99 0.55
N LYS A 69 7.07 3.78 0.33
CA LYS A 69 8.12 4.71 0.76
C LYS A 69 7.96 6.09 0.10
N ASN A 70 7.72 6.14 -1.21
CA ASN A 70 7.52 7.38 -1.95
C ASN A 70 6.26 8.14 -1.51
N LEU A 71 5.14 7.44 -1.31
CA LEU A 71 3.89 8.03 -0.81
C LEU A 71 4.11 8.62 0.59
N HIS A 72 4.71 7.86 1.49
CA HIS A 72 4.98 8.34 2.84
C HIS A 72 5.95 9.52 2.86
N GLN A 73 6.89 9.62 1.92
CA GLN A 73 7.78 10.80 1.80
C GLN A 73 7.07 12.03 1.22
N SER A 74 6.10 11.84 0.34
CA SER A 74 5.44 12.93 -0.41
C SER A 74 4.21 13.49 0.30
N CYS A 75 3.43 12.63 0.94
CA CYS A 75 2.17 12.94 1.62
C CYS A 75 2.09 12.21 2.97
N THR A 76 3.15 12.33 3.78
CA THR A 76 3.34 11.66 5.07
C THR A 76 2.10 11.78 5.95
N LYS A 77 1.66 13.01 6.20
CA LYS A 77 0.62 13.32 7.17
C LYS A 77 -0.72 12.71 6.76
N GLU A 78 -1.09 12.87 5.49
CA GLU A 78 -2.37 12.38 4.97
C GLU A 78 -2.37 10.86 4.86
N MET A 79 -1.24 10.25 4.46
CA MET A 79 -1.11 8.80 4.42
C MET A 79 -1.20 8.17 5.81
N ASP A 80 -0.51 8.74 6.80
CA ASP A 80 -0.57 8.30 8.20
C ASP A 80 -1.97 8.43 8.77
N ALA A 81 -2.66 9.55 8.50
CA ALA A 81 -4.04 9.75 8.93
C ALA A 81 -4.98 8.70 8.33
N TYR A 82 -4.86 8.44 7.03
CA TYR A 82 -5.73 7.48 6.36
C TYR A 82 -5.44 6.03 6.77
N ALA A 83 -4.16 5.65 6.85
CA ALA A 83 -3.75 4.34 7.35
C ALA A 83 -4.13 4.14 8.83
N GLY A 84 -4.03 5.19 9.65
CA GLY A 84 -4.50 5.18 11.04
C GLY A 84 -6.01 4.97 11.15
N CYS A 85 -6.81 5.66 10.33
CA CYS A 85 -8.26 5.43 10.28
C CYS A 85 -8.60 4.00 9.83
N MET A 86 -7.91 3.49 8.80
CA MET A 86 -8.06 2.12 8.32
C MET A 86 -7.73 1.10 9.42
N TYR A 87 -6.65 1.32 10.18
CA TYR A 87 -6.31 0.47 11.31
C TYR A 87 -7.43 0.45 12.36
N TYR A 88 -7.90 1.64 12.77
CA TYR A 88 -8.94 1.76 13.81
C TYR A 88 -10.27 1.12 13.40
N ASN A 89 -10.65 1.26 12.13
CA ASN A 89 -11.92 0.77 11.59
C ASN A 89 -11.80 -0.59 10.86
N THR A 90 -10.71 -1.34 11.07
CA THR A 90 -10.51 -2.68 10.48
C THR A 90 -10.66 -2.69 8.95
N ASN A 91 -10.10 -1.69 8.28
CA ASN A 91 -10.14 -1.47 6.84
C ASN A 91 -11.53 -1.16 6.25
N GLU A 92 -12.47 -0.64 7.05
CA GLU A 92 -13.77 -0.20 6.55
C GLU A 92 -13.69 1.18 5.88
N PHE A 93 -13.87 1.22 4.56
CA PHE A 93 -13.71 2.44 3.77
C PHE A 93 -14.73 3.51 4.10
N GLU A 94 -15.97 3.13 4.40
CA GLU A 94 -17.04 4.11 4.66
C GLU A 94 -16.78 4.94 5.93
N MET A 95 -16.01 4.40 6.88
CA MET A 95 -15.65 5.10 8.10
C MET A 95 -14.48 6.08 7.92
N CYS A 96 -13.81 6.06 6.77
CA CYS A 96 -12.56 6.78 6.52
C CYS A 96 -12.59 7.63 5.22
N ARG A 97 -13.79 7.96 4.70
CA ARG A 97 -13.95 8.70 3.44
C ARG A 97 -13.33 10.10 3.48
N LYS A 98 -13.32 10.74 4.65
CA LYS A 98 -12.72 12.06 4.83
C LYS A 98 -11.21 12.01 4.68
N GLU A 99 -10.55 11.12 5.42
CA GLU A 99 -9.10 10.91 5.35
C GLU A 99 -8.69 10.42 3.97
N GLN A 100 -9.52 9.60 3.31
CA GLN A 100 -9.32 9.19 1.93
C GLN A 100 -9.28 10.40 0.98
N GLU A 101 -10.24 11.32 1.08
CA GLU A 101 -10.30 12.51 0.21
C GLU A 101 -9.08 13.41 0.42
N GLU A 102 -8.67 13.61 1.68
CA GLU A 102 -7.47 14.39 2.02
C GLU A 102 -6.20 13.74 1.44
N PHE A 103 -6.07 12.42 1.55
CA PHE A 103 -4.95 11.67 0.99
C PHE A 103 -4.92 11.71 -0.54
N GLU A 104 -6.05 11.46 -1.21
CA GLU A 104 -6.12 11.48 -2.68
C GLU A 104 -5.91 12.89 -3.26
N LYS A 105 -6.25 13.94 -2.50
CA LYS A 105 -5.96 15.32 -2.89
C LYS A 105 -4.47 15.67 -2.78
N ALA A 106 -3.81 15.20 -1.72
CA ALA A 106 -2.38 15.43 -1.52
C ALA A 106 -1.52 14.57 -2.48
N CYS A 107 -1.98 13.35 -2.74
CA CYS A 107 -1.34 12.37 -3.60
C CYS A 107 -2.38 11.79 -4.58
N PRO A 108 -2.55 12.38 -5.76
CA PRO A 108 -3.40 11.82 -6.80
C PRO A 108 -2.80 10.51 -7.34
N TRP A 109 -3.61 9.45 -7.45
CA TRP A 109 -3.18 8.17 -8.02
C TRP A 109 -3.20 8.15 -9.56
N SER A 110 -3.88 9.11 -10.18
CA SER A 110 -3.93 9.32 -11.63
C SER A 110 -3.14 10.58 -11.99
N LEU A 111 -1.95 10.39 -12.53
CA LEU A 111 -1.31 11.33 -13.46
C LEU A 111 -1.55 10.80 -14.88
#